data_AF-A0A534XQY2-F1
#
_entry.id   AF-A0A534XQY2-F1
#
_cell.length_a   1.000
_cell.length_b   1.000
_cell.length_c   1.000
_cell.angle_alpha   90.00
_cell.angle_beta   90.00
_cell.angle_gamma   90.00
#
_symmetry.space_group_name_H-M   'P 1'
#
loop_
_entity.id
_entity.type
_entity.pdbx_description
1 polymer ?
#
loop_
_entity_poly.entity_id
_entity_poly.type
_entity_poly.pdbx_seq_one_letter_code
_entity_poly.pdbx_strand_id
1 'polypeptide(L)'
;MGKFVISPHFRLHEWVAEEKGYFREVGLDYEFRGVWEGQELEKAHALANKVGAFQSFEQGREANVSCACHWTVNVAASRGHGKMYADAYSVAPSA
;
A
#
# COMPACT_ATOMS: atom_id res chain seq x y z
N MET A 1 9.49 10.05 16.31
CA MET A 1 8.70 9.58 15.16
C MET A 1 8.86 8.08 15.08
N GLY A 2 7.78 7.33 14.84
CA GLY A 2 7.91 5.88 14.58
C GLY A 2 8.63 5.63 13.25
N LYS A 3 9.15 4.41 13.06
CA LYS A 3 9.75 3.99 11.79
C LYS A 3 8.75 4.11 10.64
N PHE A 4 9.25 4.40 9.44
CA PHE A 4 8.42 4.42 8.24
C PHE A 4 7.94 2.99 7.92
N VAL A 5 6.63 2.76 7.84
CA VAL A 5 6.08 1.40 7.67
C VAL A 5 5.76 1.14 6.20
N ILE A 6 6.41 0.12 5.63
CA ILE A 6 6.19 -0.35 4.26
C ILE A 6 5.41 -1.66 4.31
N SER A 7 4.25 -1.67 3.65
CA SER A 7 3.36 -2.84 3.57
C SER A 7 3.14 -3.19 2.09
N PRO A 8 3.86 -4.18 1.53
CA PRO A 8 3.90 -4.44 0.09
C PRO A 8 2.57 -4.96 -0.48
N HIS A 9 1.62 -5.37 0.36
CA HIS A 9 0.32 -5.96 -0.01
C HIS A 9 0.49 -7.02 -1.13
N PHE A 10 0.11 -6.73 -2.38
CA PHE A 10 0.29 -7.61 -3.55
C PHE A 10 1.29 -7.08 -4.58
N ARG A 11 2.01 -6.00 -4.28
CA ARG A 11 2.87 -5.31 -5.24
C ARG A 11 4.28 -5.84 -5.19
N LEU A 12 4.81 -6.21 -6.34
CA LEU A 12 6.18 -6.69 -6.49
C LEU A 12 7.23 -5.59 -6.25
N HIS A 13 6.90 -4.33 -6.52
CA HIS A 13 7.86 -3.23 -6.48
C HIS A 13 8.52 -3.06 -5.11
N GLU A 14 7.74 -3.10 -4.02
CA GLU A 14 8.27 -2.97 -2.67
C GLU A 14 9.16 -4.15 -2.28
N TRP A 15 8.81 -5.38 -2.69
CA TRP A 15 9.65 -6.57 -2.47
C TRP A 15 10.98 -6.46 -3.22
N VAL A 16 10.95 -6.03 -4.48
CA VAL A 16 12.17 -5.82 -5.27
C VAL A 16 13.04 -4.75 -4.63
N ALA A 17 12.45 -3.63 -4.19
CA ALA A 17 13.19 -2.55 -3.54
C ALA A 17 13.79 -2.98 -2.19
N GLU A 18 13.10 -3.83 -1.44
CA GLU A 18 13.59 -4.44 -0.21
C GLU A 18 14.78 -5.37 -0.47
N GLU A 19 14.63 -6.34 -1.38
CA GLU A 19 15.65 -7.33 -1.69
C GLU A 19 16.89 -6.74 -2.36
N LYS A 20 16.71 -5.72 -3.21
CA LYS A 20 17.82 -5.01 -3.87
C LYS A 20 18.45 -3.94 -2.98
N GLY A 21 17.87 -3.66 -1.80
CA GLY A 21 18.43 -2.71 -0.84
C GLY A 21 18.16 -1.24 -1.14
N TYR A 22 17.32 -0.90 -2.11
CA TYR A 22 17.08 0.49 -2.53
C TYR A 22 16.60 1.39 -1.39
N PHE A 23 15.77 0.89 -0.47
CA PHE A 23 15.34 1.67 0.70
C PHE A 23 16.50 2.00 1.64
N ARG A 24 17.43 1.06 1.83
CA ARG A 24 18.61 1.24 2.68
C ARG A 24 19.63 2.16 2.04
N GLU A 25 19.82 2.06 0.72
CA GLU A 25 20.75 2.90 -0.05
C GLU A 25 20.42 4.40 0.07
N VAL A 26 19.12 4.75 0.13
CA VAL A 26 18.68 6.14 0.34
C VAL A 26 18.62 6.55 1.82
N GLY A 27 19.04 5.68 2.73
CA GLY A 27 19.08 5.94 4.17
C GLY A 27 17.70 5.99 4.84
N LEU A 28 16.69 5.30 4.28
CA LEU A 28 15.36 5.26 4.89
C LEU A 28 15.39 4.46 6.19
N ASP A 29 14.84 5.00 7.27
CA ASP A 29 14.58 4.25 8.52
C ASP A 29 13.16 3.69 8.47
N TYR A 30 13.04 2.38 8.19
CA TYR A 30 11.77 1.72 7.94
C TYR A 30 11.61 0.36 8.60
N GLU A 31 10.35 -0.07 8.68
CA GLU A 31 9.92 -1.43 8.97
C GLU A 31 9.25 -1.99 7.71
N PHE A 32 9.74 -3.13 7.23
CA PHE A 32 9.09 -3.86 6.14
C PHE A 32 8.16 -4.92 6.74
N ARG A 33 6.85 -4.73 6.61
CA ARG A 33 5.84 -5.58 7.22
C ARG A 33 5.11 -6.40 6.18
N GLY A 34 5.35 -7.72 6.17
CA GLY A 34 4.57 -8.65 5.35
C GLY A 34 3.10 -8.57 5.74
N VAL A 35 2.21 -8.37 4.77
CA VAL A 35 0.79 -8.08 5.03
C VAL A 35 0.05 -9.24 5.67
N TRP A 36 0.54 -10.46 5.42
CA TRP A 36 -0.02 -11.71 5.94
C TRP A 36 1.00 -12.50 6.75
N GLU A 37 2.08 -11.85 7.18
CA GLU A 37 3.06 -12.50 8.03
C GLU A 37 2.39 -12.96 9.34
N GLY A 38 2.50 -14.26 9.63
CA GLY A 38 1.83 -14.88 10.77
C GLY A 38 0.32 -15.10 10.60
N GLN A 39 -0.24 -14.97 9.40
CA GLN A 39 -1.65 -15.26 9.12
C GLN A 39 -1.84 -16.53 8.30
N GLU A 40 -2.95 -17.24 8.54
CA GLU A 40 -3.43 -18.31 7.68
C GLU A 40 -3.92 -17.73 6.35
N LEU A 41 -3.14 -17.89 5.28
CA LEU A 41 -3.37 -17.25 3.97
C LEU A 41 -4.76 -17.53 3.40
N GLU A 42 -5.29 -18.74 3.60
CA GLU A 42 -6.65 -19.12 3.14
C GLU A 42 -7.75 -18.27 3.79
N LYS A 43 -7.49 -17.74 4.99
CA LYS A 43 -8.43 -16.90 5.76
C LYS A 43 -8.05 -15.43 5.74
N ALA A 44 -6.86 -15.08 5.24
CA ALA A 44 -6.34 -13.72 5.26
C ALA A 44 -7.22 -12.70 4.51
N HIS A 45 -8.03 -13.16 3.55
CA HIS A 45 -9.01 -12.32 2.83
C HIS A 45 -10.44 -12.40 3.38
N ALA A 46 -10.71 -13.26 4.36
CA ALA A 46 -12.01 -13.41 4.98
C ALA A 46 -12.22 -12.33 6.06
N LEU A 47 -12.37 -11.07 5.61
CA LEU A 47 -12.65 -9.96 6.51
C LEU A 47 -14.06 -10.09 7.10
N ALA A 48 -14.16 -10.05 8.44
CA ALA A 48 -15.42 -10.16 9.16
C ALA A 48 -16.35 -8.96 8.92
N ASN A 49 -15.77 -7.79 8.64
CA ASN A 49 -16.47 -6.55 8.37
C ASN A 49 -16.53 -6.26 6.86
N LYS A 50 -17.71 -5.92 6.35
CA LYS A 50 -17.92 -5.55 4.93
C LYS A 50 -17.51 -4.10 4.67
N VAL A 51 -16.27 -3.75 5.05
CA VAL A 51 -15.70 -2.40 4.93
C VAL A 51 -14.76 -2.37 3.74
N GLY A 52 -14.99 -1.44 2.82
CA GLY A 52 -14.20 -1.30 1.61
C GLY A 52 -12.86 -0.60 1.84
N ALA A 53 -11.98 -0.69 0.84
CA ALA A 53 -10.67 -0.02 0.86
C ALA A 53 -10.76 1.51 0.90
N PHE A 54 -11.89 2.11 0.50
CA PHE A 54 -12.09 3.56 0.62
C PHE A 54 -12.23 3.97 2.10
N GLN A 55 -13.08 3.28 2.85
CA GLN A 55 -13.27 3.54 4.28
C GLN A 55 -11.99 3.34 5.09
N SER A 56 -11.10 2.43 4.68
CA SER A 56 -9.80 2.28 5.34
C SER A 56 -8.85 3.46 5.08
N PHE A 57 -9.00 4.19 3.97
CA PHE A 57 -8.31 5.46 3.77
C PHE A 57 -8.95 6.60 4.59
N GLU A 58 -10.28 6.62 4.74
CA GLU A 58 -10.95 7.60 5.61
C GLU A 58 -10.50 7.49 7.08
N GLN A 59 -10.34 6.25 7.57
CA GLN A 59 -9.89 5.96 8.93
C GLN A 59 -8.40 6.22 9.15
N GLY A 60 -7.64 6.38 8.07
CA GLY A 60 -6.18 6.36 8.11
C GLY A 60 -5.63 4.94 8.19
N ARG A 61 -4.39 4.77 7.70
CA ARG A 61 -3.71 3.48 7.67
C ARG A 61 -2.47 3.51 8.54
N GLU A 62 -2.18 2.37 9.15
CA GLU A 62 -0.97 2.17 9.97
C GLU A 62 0.32 2.08 9.12
N ALA A 63 0.20 1.91 7.80
CA ALA A 63 1.32 1.83 6.87
C ALA A 63 1.50 3.13 6.09
N ASN A 64 2.74 3.61 5.98
CA ASN A 64 3.10 4.78 5.19
C ASN A 64 3.13 4.48 3.69
N VAL A 65 3.55 3.27 3.31
CA VAL A 65 3.43 2.75 1.94
C VAL A 65 2.45 1.59 1.94
N SER A 66 1.38 1.75 1.16
CA SER A 66 0.35 0.73 0.98
C SER A 66 -0.34 0.91 -0.38
N CYS A 67 -1.32 0.05 -0.69
CA CYS A 67 -2.07 0.14 -1.94
C CYS A 67 -3.57 -0.17 -1.76
N ALA A 68 -4.33 0.21 -2.79
CA ALA A 68 -5.70 -0.22 -3.07
C ALA A 68 -5.86 -0.26 -4.60
N CYS A 69 -7.02 -0.71 -5.11
CA CYS A 69 -7.32 -0.60 -6.53
C CYS A 69 -7.36 0.88 -6.98
N HIS A 70 -7.13 1.12 -8.28
CA HIS A 70 -7.00 2.46 -8.84
C HIS A 70 -8.22 3.35 -8.56
N TRP A 71 -9.43 2.77 -8.65
CA TRP A 71 -10.67 3.49 -8.33
C TRP A 71 -10.64 4.05 -6.90
N THR A 72 -10.31 3.22 -5.90
CA THR A 72 -10.25 3.64 -4.50
C THR A 72 -9.22 4.74 -4.27
N VAL A 73 -8.04 4.63 -4.88
CA VAL A 73 -6.97 5.64 -4.75
C VAL A 73 -7.45 6.99 -5.29
N ASN A 74 -8.09 7.00 -6.46
CA ASN A 74 -8.60 8.23 -7.06
C ASN A 74 -9.75 8.84 -6.26
N VAL A 75 -10.69 8.02 -5.79
CA VAL A 75 -11.80 8.50 -4.96
C VAL A 75 -11.27 9.09 -3.65
N ALA A 76 -10.36 8.40 -2.95
CA ALA A 76 -9.73 8.91 -1.73
C ALA A 76 -8.99 10.23 -1.95
N ALA A 77 -8.23 10.35 -3.04
CA ALA A 77 -7.57 11.61 -3.39
C ALA A 77 -8.58 12.73 -3.66
N SER A 78 -9.65 12.47 -4.43
CA SER A 78 -10.69 13.46 -4.73
C SER A 78 -11.49 13.91 -3.50
N ARG A 79 -11.52 13.09 -2.45
CA ARG A 79 -12.21 13.37 -1.18
C ARG A 79 -11.29 13.99 -0.11
N GLY A 80 -10.02 14.26 -0.45
CA GLY A 80 -9.07 14.91 0.44
C GLY A 80 -8.36 13.97 1.43
N HIS A 81 -8.50 12.65 1.28
CA HIS A 81 -7.77 11.65 2.09
C HIS A 81 -6.36 11.38 1.56
N GLY A 82 -5.87 12.21 0.64
CA GLY A 82 -4.53 12.11 0.05
C GLY A 82 -4.40 12.95 -1.20
N LYS A 83 -3.24 12.85 -1.84
CA LYS A 83 -2.97 13.50 -3.14
C LYS A 83 -2.50 12.43 -4.13
N MET A 84 -3.16 12.36 -5.28
CA MET A 84 -2.69 11.54 -6.39
C MET A 84 -1.58 12.30 -7.12
N TYR A 85 -0.47 11.62 -7.41
CA TYR A 85 0.63 12.15 -8.22
C TYR A 85 0.55 11.56 -9.63
N ALA A 86 -0.13 12.27 -10.53
CA ALA A 86 -0.45 11.78 -11.87
C ALA A 86 0.80 11.44 -12.70
N ASP A 87 1.90 12.20 -12.52
CA ASP A 87 3.15 11.99 -13.26
C ASP A 87 3.86 10.68 -12.90
N ALA A 88 3.48 10.03 -11.79
CA ALA A 88 3.98 8.71 -11.42
C ALA A 88 3.17 7.55 -12.03
N TYR A 89 2.12 7.84 -12.80
CA TYR A 89 1.29 6.83 -13.45
C TYR A 89 1.79 6.51 -14.86
N SER A 90 1.73 5.23 -15.22
CA SER A 90 1.85 4.76 -16.60
C SER A 90 0.51 4.18 -17.03
N VAL A 91 0.05 4.52 -18.24
CA VAL A 91 -1.17 3.98 -18.83
C VAL A 91 -0.76 2.93 -19.87
N ALA A 92 -1.15 1.68 -19.65
CA ALA A 92 -1.05 0.65 -20.67
C ALA A 92 -2.38 0.60 -21.44
N PRO A 93 -2.40 0.80 -22.76
CA PRO A 93 -3.62 0.64 -23.55
C PRO A 93 -4.13 -0.81 -23.42
N SER A 94 -5.42 -0.98 -23.15
CA SER A 94 -6.08 -2.29 -23.25
C SER A 94 -6.55 -2.52 -24.69
N ALA A 95 -6.40 -3.74 -25.19
CA ALA A 95 -6.96 -4.17 -26.48
C ALA A 95 -8.48 -4.29 -26.44
#